data_AF-A0A7A0D486-F1
#
_entry.id   AF-A0A7A0D486-F1
#
_cell.length_a   1.000
_cell.length_b   1.000
_cell.length_c   1.000
_cell.angle_alpha   90.00
_cell.angle_beta   90.00
_cell.angle_gamma   90.00
#
_symmetry.space_group_name_H-M   'P 1'
#
loop_
_entity.id
_entity.type
_entity.pdbx_description
1 polymer ?
#
loop_
_entity_poly.entity_id
_entity_poly.type
_entity_poly.pdbx_seq_one_letter_code
_entity_poly.pdbx_strand_id
1 'polypeptide(L)' 'MRILNCYMANDSKGHFVTAKEAAKHNRQDVLCCVSCGCPLTLQRGNDGQPPWFE' A
#
# COMPACT_ATOMS: atom_id res chain seq x y z
N MET A 1 13.44 -3.76 11.59
CA MET A 1 12.51 -4.15 10.52
C MET A 1 13.09 -3.62 9.22
N ARG A 2 13.38 -4.49 8.24
CA ARG A 2 13.74 -4.02 6.89
C ARG A 2 12.43 -3.72 6.20
N ILE A 3 12.18 -2.45 5.89
CA ILE A 3 11.02 -2.04 5.11
C ILE A 3 11.26 -2.60 3.71
N LEU A 4 10.71 -3.79 3.44
CA LEU A 4 10.57 -4.27 2.07
C LEU A 4 9.40 -3.49 1.50
N ASN A 5 9.62 -2.85 0.35
CA ASN A 5 8.57 -2.20 -0.41
C ASN A 5 7.42 -3.22 -0.61
N CYS A 6 6.32 -3.02 0.11
CA CYS A 6 5.15 -3.89 0.03
C CYS A 6 4.32 -3.42 -1.15
N TYR A 7 3.94 -4.32 -2.05
CA TYR A 7 3.11 -3.95 -3.20
C TYR A 7 1.64 -4.32 -3.01
N MET A 8 1.32 -4.89 -1.85
CA MET A 8 0.03 -5.50 -1.52
C MET A 8 -0.36 -5.10 -0.09
N ALA A 9 -1.61 -4.72 0.09
CA ALA A 9 -2.21 -4.34 1.37
C ALA A 9 -3.68 -4.76 1.41
N ASN A 10 -4.27 -4.74 2.58
CA ASN A 10 -5.71 -4.83 2.77
C ASN A 10 -6.28 -3.43 3.03
N ASP A 11 -7.45 -3.11 2.47
CA ASP A 11 -8.21 -1.93 2.87
C ASP A 11 -8.89 -2.13 4.24
N SER A 12 -9.56 -1.09 4.73
CA SER A 12 -10.32 -1.11 5.98
C SER A 12 -11.45 -2.14 6.02
N LYS A 13 -11.84 -2.70 4.87
CA LYS A 13 -12.85 -3.75 4.72
C LYS A 13 -12.23 -5.15 4.59
N GLY A 14 -10.90 -5.25 4.63
CA GLY A 14 -10.18 -6.51 4.42
C GLY A 14 -10.06 -6.91 2.96
N HIS A 15 -10.39 -6.03 2.00
CA HIS A 15 -10.16 -6.32 0.60
C HIS A 15 -8.71 -6.12 0.23
N PHE A 16 -8.22 -7.03 -0.58
CA PHE A 16 -6.88 -6.94 -1.12
C PHE A 16 -6.77 -5.80 -2.14
N VAL A 17 -5.73 -4.98 -1.99
CA VAL A 17 -5.45 -3.82 -2.83
C VAL A 17 -3.95 -3.76 -3.15
N THR A 18 -3.62 -3.48 -4.40
CA THR A 18 -2.24 -3.22 -4.80
C THR A 18 -1.86 -1.75 -4.69
N ALA A 19 -0.57 -1.46 -4.53
CA ALA A 19 -0.07 -0.08 -4.46
C ALA A 19 -0.42 0.74 -5.71
N LYS A 20 -0.44 0.10 -6.89
CA LYS A 20 -0.86 0.73 -8.15
C LYS A 20 -2.33 1.13 -8.15
N GLU A 21 -3.22 0.27 -7.69
CA GLU A 21 -4.66 0.58 -7.58
C GLU A 21 -4.91 1.69 -6.55
N ALA A 22 -4.26 1.60 -5.39
CA ALA A 22 -4.36 2.61 -4.34
C ALA A 22 -3.90 3.99 -4.85
N ALA A 23 -2.79 4.05 -5.60
CA ALA A 23 -2.29 5.28 -6.21
C ALA A 23 -3.22 5.83 -7.30
N LYS A 24 -3.77 4.96 -8.16
CA LYS A 24 -4.67 5.37 -9.26
C LYS A 24 -5.99 5.93 -8.75
N HIS A 25 -6.56 5.35 -7.69
CA HIS A 25 -7.86 5.73 -7.17
C HIS A 25 -7.80 6.83 -6.10
N ASN A 26 -6.61 7.38 -5.83
CA ASN A 26 -6.41 8.39 -4.78
C ASN A 26 -7.01 7.95 -3.43
N ARG A 27 -6.90 6.65 -3.13
CA ARG A 27 -7.55 6.06 -1.93
C ARG A 27 -6.99 6.73 -0.68
N GLN A 28 -7.90 7.21 0.17
CA GLN A 28 -7.61 7.78 1.48
C GLN A 28 -7.87 6.80 2.63
N ASP A 29 -8.27 5.56 2.31
CA ASP A 29 -8.54 4.54 3.31
C ASP A 29 -7.26 4.10 4.01
N VAL A 30 -7.40 3.70 5.28
CA VAL A 30 -6.33 3.04 6.02
C VAL A 30 -6.03 1.70 5.35
N LEU A 31 -4.78 1.54 4.91
CA LEU A 31 -4.28 0.31 4.31
C LEU A 31 -3.47 -0.45 5.36
N CYS A 32 -3.61 -1.77 5.42
CA CYS A 32 -2.93 -2.60 6.40
C CYS A 32 -2.12 -3.71 5.71
N CYS A 33 -0.97 -4.07 6.28
CA CYS A 33 -0.14 -5.16 5.79
C CYS A 33 -0.90 -6.49 5.87
N VAL A 34 -0.88 -7.26 4.78
CA VAL A 34 -1.56 -8.56 4.71
C VAL A 34 -0.99 -9.56 5.72
N SER A 35 0.31 -9.47 6.04
CA SER A 35 1.01 -10.43 6.90
C SER A 35 0.92 -10.10 8.39
N CYS A 36 0.94 -8.82 8.77
CA CYS A 36 1.00 -8.41 10.18
C CYS A 36 -0.14 -7.48 10.63
N GLY A 37 -0.99 -7.02 9.70
CA GLY A 37 -2.10 -6.11 10.01
C GLY A 37 -1.69 -4.69 10.40
N CYS A 38 -0.40 -4.35 10.39
CA CYS A 38 0.07 -3.00 10.69
C CYS A 38 -0.41 -2.01 9.61
N PRO A 39 -0.76 -0.77 9.99
CA PRO A 39 -1.10 0.27 9.03
C PRO A 39 0.10 0.58 8.12
N LEU A 40 -0.19 0.88 6.87
CA LEU A 40 0.75 1.15 5.79
C LEU A 40 0.47 2.53 5.19
N THR A 41 1.54 3.19 4.79
CA THR A 41 1.51 4.45 4.05
C THR A 41 1.71 4.16 2.57
N LEU A 42 0.83 4.69 1.73
CA LEU A 42 1.01 4.62 0.27
C LEU A 42 2.05 5.65 -0.18
N GLN A 43 3.15 5.15 -0.72
CA GLN A 43 4.11 5.93 -1.49
C GLN A 43 3.75 5.83 -2.97
N ARG A 44 3.50 6.98 -3.61
CA ARG A 44 3.13 7.01 -5.05
C ARG A 44 4.31 6.77 -5.98
N GLY A 45 5.53 6.76 -5.44
CA GLY A 45 6.76 6.78 -6.22
C GLY A 45 6.99 8.11 -6.93
N ASN A 46 8.18 8.23 -7.52
CA ASN A 46 8.63 9.34 -8.36
C ASN A 46 9.03 8.80 -9.75
N ASP A 47 9.56 9.65 -10.63
CA ASP A 47 9.96 9.27 -12.00
C ASP A 47 10.84 8.00 -12.02
N GLY A 48 10.24 6.88 -12.44
CA GLY A 48 10.90 5.58 -12.56
C GLY A 48 10.62 4.59 -11.42
N GLN A 49 10.05 5.01 -10.29
CA GLN A 49 9.66 4.09 -9.21
C GLN A 49 8.15 3.81 -9.21
N PRO A 50 7.72 2.54 -9.28
CA PRO A 50 6.31 2.21 -9.14
C PRO A 50 5.84 2.51 -7.71
N PRO A 51 4.55 2.81 -7.48
CA PRO A 51 4.01 2.97 -6.13
C PRO A 51 4.28 1.76 -5.22
N TRP A 52 4.53 1.99 -3.94
CA TRP A 52 4.70 0.96 -2.92
C TRP A 52 4.06 1.37 -1.58
N PHE A 53 4.02 0.42 -0.65
CA PHE A 53 3.59 0.62 0.73
C PHE A 53 4.77 0.52 1.69
N GLU A 54 4.76 1.38 2.70
CA GLU A 54 5.74 1.47 3.80
C GLU A 54 5.04 1.46 5.16
#